data_AF-A0A6J5TT85-F1
#
_entry.id   AF-A0A6J5TT85-F1
#
_cell.length_a   1.000
_cell.length_b   1.000
_cell.length_c   1.000
_cell.angle_alpha   90.00
_cell.angle_beta   90.00
_cell.angle_gamma   90.00
#
_symmetry.space_group_name_H-M   'P 1'
#
loop_
_entity.id
_entity.type
_entity.pdbx_description
1 polymer ?
#
loop_
_entity_poly.entity_id
_entity_poly.type
_entity_poly.pdbx_seq_one_letter_code
_entity_poly.pdbx_strand_id
1 'polypeptide(L)'
;MGALAESYKDTLLEPQHIPLDYGSVHTLPDSHVWLDESDESPSGVHSTGPPVIDLADPDAARLIIQACETWGVFQLIGHGIPTKLMEDVQSEAEKLFDLPVDQKMKALRSPGGSQSGYGLPPISPFFEKLMWHEGYHIMGSPVEHAKLLWPNDYQGFCQLKALTEQLIRIIFKSLNINPEEVAWLKDTEGLSIGLQLNCYPPLP
;
A
#
# COMPACT_ATOMS: atom_id res chain seq x y z
N MET A 1 -25.96 -1.43 -2.40
CA MET A 1 -24.51 -1.42 -2.12
C MET A 1 -23.82 -1.36 -3.47
N GLY A 2 -23.40 -0.15 -3.90
CA GLY A 2 -22.53 -0.02 -5.07
C GLY A 2 -21.17 -0.60 -4.74
N ALA A 3 -20.51 -1.23 -5.70
CA ALA A 3 -19.17 -1.76 -5.48
C ALA A 3 -18.23 -0.61 -5.12
N LEU A 4 -17.24 -0.83 -4.23
CA LEU A 4 -16.18 0.16 -3.94
C LEU A 4 -15.61 0.77 -5.23
N ALA A 5 -15.46 -0.04 -6.29
CA ALA A 5 -15.01 0.42 -7.61
C ALA A 5 -15.92 1.47 -8.28
N GLU A 6 -17.23 1.48 -8.01
CA GLU A 6 -18.16 2.50 -8.50
C GLU A 6 -18.06 3.78 -7.67
N SER A 7 -17.90 3.67 -6.34
CA SER A 7 -17.72 4.85 -5.48
C SER A 7 -16.44 5.61 -5.81
N TYR A 8 -15.35 4.90 -6.18
CA TYR A 8 -14.13 5.56 -6.66
C TYR A 8 -14.31 6.32 -7.97
N LYS A 9 -15.27 5.97 -8.84
CA LYS A 9 -15.44 6.67 -10.14
C LYS A 9 -16.00 8.08 -9.98
N ASP A 10 -16.92 8.25 -9.04
CA ASP A 10 -17.61 9.53 -8.83
C ASP A 10 -16.78 10.53 -8.01
N THR A 11 -15.79 10.07 -7.23
CA THR A 11 -14.91 10.95 -6.40
C THR A 11 -13.68 11.49 -7.14
N LEU A 12 -13.43 11.08 -8.39
CA LEU A 12 -12.23 11.45 -9.17
C LEU A 12 -12.29 12.87 -9.79
N LEU A 13 -13.31 13.66 -9.46
CA LEU A 13 -13.53 15.01 -9.99
C LEU A 13 -13.05 16.13 -9.05
N GLU A 14 -12.61 15.80 -7.83
CA GLU A 14 -12.08 16.78 -6.86
C GLU A 14 -10.65 17.24 -7.23
N PRO A 15 -10.29 18.52 -6.97
CA PRO A 15 -9.00 19.08 -7.34
C PRO A 15 -7.83 18.34 -6.71
N GLN A 16 -6.73 18.26 -7.46
CA GLN A 16 -5.48 17.60 -7.07
C GLN A 16 -5.00 18.09 -5.70
N HIS A 17 -4.96 17.21 -4.71
CA HIS A 17 -4.20 17.47 -3.51
C HIS A 17 -2.75 17.10 -3.76
N ILE A 18 -1.96 18.10 -4.15
CA ILE A 18 -0.50 18.04 -4.10
C ILE A 18 -0.13 17.70 -2.64
N PRO A 19 0.66 16.64 -2.38
CA PRO A 19 1.10 16.33 -1.03
C PRO A 19 1.76 17.54 -0.38
N LEU A 20 1.58 17.69 0.93
CA LEU A 20 2.29 18.73 1.67
C LEU A 20 3.80 18.56 1.50
N ASP A 21 4.52 19.68 1.45
CA ASP A 21 5.96 19.68 1.66
C ASP A 21 6.22 19.51 3.16
N TYR A 22 6.21 18.27 3.63
CA TYR A 22 6.32 17.92 5.05
C TYR A 22 7.60 18.46 5.72
N GLY A 23 8.67 18.72 4.95
CA GLY A 23 9.90 19.32 5.48
C GLY A 23 9.77 20.81 5.83
N SER A 24 8.76 21.49 5.27
CA SER A 24 8.53 22.92 5.45
C SER A 24 7.38 23.23 6.42
N VAL A 25 6.69 22.21 6.94
CA VAL A 25 5.56 22.38 7.87
C VAL A 25 6.09 22.48 9.31
N HIS A 26 5.74 23.56 10.01
CA HIS A 26 6.16 23.81 11.40
C HIS A 26 5.04 23.63 12.44
N THR A 27 3.81 23.43 12.00
CA THR A 27 2.63 23.20 12.85
C THR A 27 1.67 22.26 12.14
N LEU A 28 1.05 21.34 12.85
CA LEU A 28 0.07 20.41 12.27
C LEU A 28 -1.13 21.20 11.71
N PRO A 29 -1.41 21.14 10.39
CA PRO A 29 -2.53 21.87 9.81
C PRO A 29 -3.89 21.30 10.23
N ASP A 30 -4.93 22.13 10.33
CA ASP A 30 -6.30 21.70 10.68
C ASP A 30 -6.87 20.62 9.75
N SER A 31 -6.37 20.52 8.52
CA SER A 31 -6.72 19.46 7.58
C SER A 31 -6.21 18.08 8.02
N HIS A 32 -5.22 18.01 8.91
CA HIS A 32 -4.61 16.78 9.43
C HIS A 32 -4.88 16.56 10.91
N VAL A 33 -5.65 17.46 11.55
CA VAL A 33 -6.13 17.28 12.92
C VAL A 33 -7.37 16.40 12.88
N TRP A 34 -7.21 15.15 13.27
CA TRP A 34 -8.31 14.21 13.50
C TRP A 34 -8.79 14.43 14.95
N LEU A 35 -9.94 15.07 15.12
CA LEU A 35 -10.57 15.23 16.43
C LEU A 35 -11.28 13.92 16.77
N ASP A 36 -10.97 13.36 17.92
CA ASP A 36 -11.53 12.11 18.36
C ASP A 36 -12.55 12.38 19.49
N GLU A 37 -13.84 12.22 19.20
CA GLU A 37 -14.88 12.15 20.24
C GLU A 37 -14.94 10.76 20.89
N SER A 38 -14.08 9.82 20.48
CA SER A 38 -14.08 8.42 20.89
C SER A 38 -12.73 7.90 21.38
N ASP A 39 -11.75 8.77 21.67
CA ASP A 39 -10.39 8.40 22.14
C ASP A 39 -10.37 7.87 23.58
N GLU A 40 -11.43 7.20 24.01
CA GLU A 40 -11.33 6.17 25.04
C GLU A 40 -10.65 4.94 24.42
N SER A 41 -9.37 5.11 24.05
CA SER A 41 -8.44 4.00 23.99
C SER A 41 -8.59 3.23 25.31
N PRO A 42 -9.01 1.94 25.33
CA PRO A 42 -9.14 1.20 26.57
C PRO A 42 -7.74 1.01 27.15
N SER A 43 -7.36 1.96 28.00
CA SER A 43 -6.12 1.96 28.76
C SER A 43 -6.22 0.83 29.78
N GLY A 44 -5.84 -0.39 29.37
CA GLY A 44 -5.78 -1.52 30.28
C GLY A 44 -5.95 -2.92 29.69
N VAL A 45 -6.23 -3.09 28.40
CA VAL A 45 -6.19 -4.43 27.81
C VAL A 45 -4.76 -4.69 27.34
N HIS A 46 -4.10 -5.70 27.88
CA HIS A 46 -2.94 -6.33 27.23
C HIS A 46 -3.41 -6.85 25.88
N SER A 47 -3.45 -5.98 24.87
CA SER A 47 -3.81 -6.35 23.53
C SER A 47 -2.71 -7.27 23.03
N THR A 48 -2.96 -8.58 23.06
CA THR A 48 -2.15 -9.54 22.33
C THR A 48 -2.13 -9.06 20.89
N GLY A 49 -0.95 -8.87 20.28
CA GLY A 49 -0.87 -8.45 18.88
C GLY A 49 -1.60 -9.42 17.92
N PRO A 50 -1.72 -9.07 16.63
CA PRO A 50 -2.35 -9.97 15.66
C PRO A 50 -1.63 -11.32 15.59
N PRO A 51 -2.34 -12.42 15.28
CA PRO A 51 -1.78 -13.76 15.24
C PRO A 51 -0.55 -13.84 14.34
N VAL A 52 0.50 -14.54 14.80
CA VAL A 52 1.67 -14.87 13.99
C VAL A 52 1.52 -16.32 13.50
N ILE A 53 1.58 -16.52 12.19
CA ILE A 53 1.37 -17.82 11.55
C ILE A 53 2.65 -18.21 10.80
N ASP A 54 3.21 -19.36 11.17
CA ASP A 54 4.31 -19.98 10.44
C ASP A 54 3.76 -20.86 9.32
N LEU A 55 4.19 -20.62 8.07
CA LEU A 55 3.82 -21.46 6.94
C LEU A 55 4.44 -22.86 6.95
N ALA A 56 5.44 -23.10 7.80
CA ALA A 56 5.94 -24.44 8.05
C ALA A 56 5.00 -25.27 8.94
N ASP A 57 4.01 -24.66 9.60
CA ASP A 57 3.03 -25.35 10.43
C ASP A 57 2.06 -26.18 9.55
N PRO A 58 1.88 -27.49 9.82
CA PRO A 58 0.89 -28.31 9.11
C PRO A 58 -0.55 -27.77 9.15
N ASP A 59 -0.89 -26.99 10.19
CA ASP A 59 -2.20 -26.37 10.39
C ASP A 59 -2.29 -24.92 9.86
N ALA A 60 -1.27 -24.41 9.17
CA ALA A 60 -1.19 -23.02 8.73
C ALA A 60 -2.46 -22.54 7.99
N ALA A 61 -3.02 -23.38 7.09
CA ALA A 61 -4.25 -23.06 6.37
C ALA A 61 -5.43 -22.75 7.32
N ARG A 62 -5.63 -23.60 8.32
CA ARG A 62 -6.69 -23.46 9.33
C ARG A 62 -6.45 -22.22 10.19
N LEU A 63 -5.21 -21.97 10.58
CA LEU A 63 -4.84 -20.79 11.37
C LEU A 63 -5.07 -19.49 10.60
N ILE A 64 -4.78 -19.46 9.29
CA ILE A 64 -5.04 -18.28 8.43
C ILE A 64 -6.54 -18.01 8.36
N ILE A 65 -7.36 -19.04 8.10
CA ILE A 65 -8.82 -18.89 8.05
C ILE A 65 -9.34 -18.34 9.38
N GLN A 66 -8.91 -18.94 10.50
CA GLN A 66 -9.32 -18.49 11.83
C GLN A 66 -8.90 -17.04 12.10
N ALA A 67 -7.68 -16.63 11.72
CA ALA A 67 -7.22 -15.25 11.88
C ALA A 67 -8.02 -14.28 10.99
N CYS A 68 -8.36 -14.66 9.76
CA CYS A 68 -9.24 -13.87 8.90
C CYS A 68 -10.63 -13.68 9.53
N GLU A 69 -11.21 -14.72 10.12
CA GLU A 69 -12.56 -14.66 10.73
C GLU A 69 -12.60 -13.89 12.06
N THR A 70 -11.52 -13.95 12.85
CA THR A 70 -11.51 -13.40 14.23
C THR A 70 -10.77 -12.08 14.37
N TRP A 71 -9.71 -11.86 13.58
CA TRP A 71 -8.87 -10.66 13.63
C TRP A 71 -8.99 -9.80 12.38
N GLY A 72 -9.24 -10.41 11.21
CA GLY A 72 -9.17 -9.73 9.91
C GLY A 72 -7.74 -9.42 9.44
N VAL A 73 -6.72 -9.73 10.25
CA VAL A 73 -5.30 -9.51 9.97
C VAL A 73 -4.44 -10.54 10.70
N PHE A 74 -3.26 -10.85 10.14
CA PHE A 74 -2.27 -11.75 10.72
C PHE A 74 -0.86 -11.38 10.23
N GLN A 75 0.16 -11.85 10.94
CA GLN A 75 1.56 -11.79 10.52
C GLN A 75 1.99 -13.16 10.00
N LEU A 76 2.71 -13.19 8.89
CA LEU A 76 3.17 -14.41 8.24
C LEU A 76 4.68 -14.57 8.43
N ILE A 77 5.13 -15.73 8.91
CA ILE A 77 6.54 -16.11 8.96
C ILE A 77 6.75 -17.43 8.20
N GLY A 78 8.01 -17.80 7.97
CA GLY A 78 8.33 -19.04 7.24
C GLY A 78 7.90 -19.03 5.77
N HIS A 79 7.58 -17.86 5.19
CA HIS A 79 7.09 -17.72 3.81
C HIS A 79 8.14 -17.97 2.72
N GLY A 80 9.41 -18.16 3.08
CA GLY A 80 10.47 -18.52 2.14
C GLY A 80 10.91 -17.41 1.18
N ILE A 81 10.50 -16.17 1.42
CA ILE A 81 10.98 -15.01 0.66
C ILE A 81 12.38 -14.65 1.19
N PRO A 82 13.40 -14.53 0.31
CA PRO A 82 14.74 -14.17 0.75
C PRO A 82 14.75 -12.83 1.48
N THR A 83 15.41 -12.75 2.63
CA THR A 83 15.59 -11.49 3.39
C THR A 83 16.19 -10.39 2.51
N LYS A 84 17.15 -10.75 1.66
CA LYS A 84 17.78 -9.82 0.71
C LYS A 84 16.77 -9.15 -0.22
N LEU A 85 15.76 -9.88 -0.71
CA LEU A 85 14.72 -9.31 -1.57
C LEU A 85 13.86 -8.29 -0.80
N MET A 86 13.55 -8.57 0.47
CA MET A 86 12.79 -7.64 1.32
C MET A 86 13.60 -6.37 1.60
N GLU A 87 14.89 -6.51 1.90
CA GLU A 87 15.82 -5.37 2.08
C GLU A 87 15.95 -4.53 0.80
N ASP A 88 16.06 -5.17 -0.36
CA ASP A 88 16.15 -4.49 -1.64
C ASP A 88 14.85 -3.71 -1.94
N VAL A 89 13.69 -4.33 -1.70
CA VAL A 89 12.38 -3.65 -1.83
C VAL A 89 12.27 -2.46 -0.89
N GLN A 90 12.67 -2.60 0.37
CA GLN A 90 12.70 -1.48 1.31
C GLN A 90 13.61 -0.37 0.80
N SER A 91 14.82 -0.69 0.34
CA SER A 91 15.77 0.30 -0.17
C SER A 91 15.24 1.04 -1.40
N GLU A 92 14.55 0.37 -2.31
CA GLU A 92 13.94 1.01 -3.48
C GLU A 92 12.78 1.94 -3.09
N ALA A 93 12.01 1.60 -2.05
CA ALA A 93 10.97 2.47 -1.51
C ALA A 93 11.58 3.71 -0.81
N GLU A 94 12.66 3.54 -0.04
CA GLU A 94 13.39 4.66 0.58
C GLU A 94 13.94 5.62 -0.48
N LYS A 95 14.62 5.08 -1.51
CA LYS A 95 15.12 5.87 -2.65
C LYS A 95 14.03 6.71 -3.32
N LEU A 96 12.80 6.20 -3.41
CA LEU A 96 11.67 6.95 -3.97
C LEU A 96 11.39 8.21 -3.14
N PHE A 97 11.25 8.07 -1.83
CA PHE A 97 10.85 9.17 -0.95
C PHE A 97 11.98 10.16 -0.68
N ASP A 98 13.23 9.71 -0.79
CA ASP A 98 14.43 10.55 -0.74
C ASP A 98 14.64 11.42 -1.99
N LEU A 99 13.92 11.16 -3.09
CA LEU A 99 13.99 12.01 -4.27
C LEU A 99 13.55 13.46 -3.95
N PRO A 100 14.16 14.47 -4.61
CA PRO A 100 13.67 15.84 -4.55
C PRO A 100 12.19 15.91 -4.96
N VAL A 101 11.42 16.80 -4.31
CA VAL A 101 9.98 16.98 -4.57
C VAL A 101 9.72 17.18 -6.07
N ASP A 102 10.49 18.05 -6.75
CA ASP A 102 10.34 18.30 -8.19
C ASP A 102 10.49 17.03 -9.06
N GLN A 103 11.28 16.05 -8.60
CA GLN A 103 11.44 14.79 -9.30
C GLN A 103 10.27 13.86 -9.03
N LYS A 104 9.78 13.78 -7.78
CA LYS A 104 8.57 13.02 -7.41
C LYS A 104 7.32 13.54 -8.14
N MET A 105 7.23 14.86 -8.30
CA MET A 105 6.14 15.55 -9.01
C MET A 105 6.04 15.18 -10.50
N LYS A 106 7.12 14.68 -11.13
CA LYS A 106 7.05 14.15 -12.51
C LYS A 106 6.14 12.94 -12.65
N ALA A 107 5.90 12.23 -11.55
CA ALA A 107 4.99 11.10 -11.48
C ALA A 107 3.71 11.42 -10.69
N LEU A 108 3.36 12.71 -10.52
CA LEU A 108 2.12 13.13 -9.87
C LEU A 108 0.91 12.47 -10.56
N ARG A 109 -0.02 11.93 -9.77
CA ARG A 109 -1.24 11.31 -10.27
C ARG A 109 -2.16 12.35 -10.93
N SER A 110 -2.53 12.12 -12.19
CA SER A 110 -3.43 13.00 -12.94
C SER A 110 -4.91 12.67 -12.66
N PRO A 111 -5.78 13.67 -12.44
CA PRO A 111 -7.24 13.48 -12.39
C PRO A 111 -7.74 12.87 -13.71
N GLY A 112 -8.53 11.80 -13.60
CA GLY A 112 -9.03 11.05 -14.77
C GLY A 112 -7.96 10.27 -15.55
N GLY A 113 -6.70 10.24 -15.07
CA GLY A 113 -5.60 9.49 -15.65
C GLY A 113 -5.39 8.12 -14.99
N SER A 114 -4.19 7.57 -15.15
CA SER A 114 -3.77 6.35 -14.45
C SER A 114 -3.97 6.51 -12.94
N GLN A 115 -4.49 5.48 -12.26
CA GLN A 115 -4.57 5.45 -10.79
C GLN A 115 -3.18 5.36 -10.14
N SER A 116 -2.14 5.12 -10.92
CA SER A 116 -0.75 5.08 -10.46
C SER A 116 -0.14 6.48 -10.35
N GLY A 117 0.77 6.67 -9.41
CA GLY A 117 1.56 7.89 -9.25
C GLY A 117 1.69 8.38 -7.82
N TYR A 118 2.57 9.37 -7.69
CA TYR A 118 2.82 10.15 -6.49
C TYR A 118 1.59 10.97 -6.12
N GLY A 119 1.25 11.02 -4.84
CA GLY A 119 0.10 11.78 -4.36
C GLY A 119 -0.52 11.17 -3.10
N LEU A 120 -1.63 11.78 -2.69
CA LEU A 120 -2.42 11.23 -1.59
C LEU A 120 -2.92 9.80 -1.89
N PRO A 121 -3.16 8.98 -0.85
CA PRO A 121 -3.80 7.68 -0.99
C PRO A 121 -5.10 7.81 -1.79
N PRO A 122 -5.41 6.88 -2.71
CA PRO A 122 -6.67 6.91 -3.46
C PRO A 122 -7.93 7.01 -2.59
N ILE A 123 -7.86 6.51 -1.34
CA ILE A 123 -8.96 6.53 -0.38
C ILE A 123 -9.18 7.91 0.30
N SER A 124 -8.26 8.87 0.13
CA SER A 124 -8.34 10.17 0.82
C SER A 124 -9.65 10.93 0.62
N PRO A 125 -10.29 10.92 -0.56
CA PRO A 125 -11.57 11.60 -0.76
C PRO A 125 -12.74 11.07 0.08
N PHE A 126 -12.61 9.90 0.73
CA PHE A 126 -13.62 9.35 1.64
C PHE A 126 -13.52 9.90 3.06
N PHE A 127 -12.54 10.77 3.33
CA PHE A 127 -12.30 11.35 4.65
C PHE A 127 -12.36 12.87 4.61
N GLU A 128 -12.93 13.47 5.64
CA GLU A 128 -12.96 14.94 5.80
C GLU A 128 -11.56 15.50 6.11
N LYS A 129 -10.72 14.69 6.76
CA LYS A 129 -9.35 15.01 7.16
C LYS A 129 -8.35 14.22 6.31
N LEU A 130 -7.20 14.82 6.07
CA LEU A 130 -6.08 14.22 5.35
C LEU A 130 -5.18 13.42 6.29
N MET A 131 -4.61 12.34 5.77
CA MET A 131 -3.63 11.52 6.49
C MET A 131 -2.26 12.21 6.46
N TRP A 132 -1.52 12.19 7.57
CA TRP A 132 -0.14 12.66 7.62
C TRP A 132 0.80 11.67 6.92
N HIS A 133 0.94 11.84 5.61
CA HIS A 133 1.45 10.77 4.76
C HIS A 133 1.94 11.24 3.39
N GLU A 134 3.12 10.77 2.99
CA GLU A 134 3.63 10.88 1.63
C GLU A 134 3.48 9.54 0.90
N GLY A 135 2.85 9.54 -0.28
CA GLY A 135 2.35 8.33 -0.92
C GLY A 135 2.75 8.12 -2.37
N TYR A 136 2.86 6.85 -2.75
CA TYR A 136 2.97 6.44 -4.13
C TYR A 136 2.14 5.19 -4.41
N HIS A 137 1.21 5.29 -5.35
CA HIS A 137 0.34 4.19 -5.72
C HIS A 137 0.78 3.60 -7.07
N ILE A 138 0.75 2.28 -7.21
CA ILE A 138 1.04 1.58 -8.46
C ILE A 138 -0.10 0.61 -8.71
N MET A 139 -0.86 0.89 -9.76
CA MET A 139 -1.82 -0.02 -10.36
C MET A 139 -1.21 -0.56 -11.66
N GLY A 140 -1.01 -1.88 -11.75
CA GLY A 140 -0.46 -2.53 -12.93
C GLY A 140 1.07 -2.41 -13.02
N SER A 141 1.60 -2.24 -14.22
CA SER A 141 3.06 -2.21 -14.42
C SER A 141 3.69 -0.92 -13.86
N PRO A 142 4.73 -0.99 -13.00
CA PRO A 142 5.41 0.20 -12.51
C PRO A 142 6.34 0.83 -13.55
N VAL A 143 6.60 0.18 -14.68
CA VAL A 143 7.71 0.51 -15.59
C VAL A 143 7.65 1.94 -16.13
N GLU A 144 6.50 2.39 -16.60
CA GLU A 144 6.37 3.74 -17.19
C GLU A 144 6.62 4.82 -16.14
N HIS A 145 6.02 4.62 -14.97
CA HIS A 145 6.18 5.47 -13.79
C HIS A 145 7.63 5.49 -13.29
N ALA A 146 8.27 4.33 -13.21
CA ALA A 146 9.65 4.20 -12.79
C ALA A 146 10.61 4.88 -13.78
N LYS A 147 10.33 4.84 -15.09
CA LYS A 147 11.12 5.55 -16.11
C LYS A 147 10.97 7.08 -16.01
N LEU A 148 9.84 7.60 -15.54
CA LEU A 148 9.67 9.04 -15.30
C LEU A 148 10.58 9.52 -14.16
N LEU A 149 10.77 8.69 -13.14
CA LEU A 149 11.56 8.99 -11.96
C LEU A 149 13.05 8.68 -12.15
N TRP A 150 13.37 7.51 -12.72
CA TRP A 150 14.72 7.01 -12.96
C TRP A 150 14.89 6.52 -14.41
N PRO A 151 15.08 7.42 -15.38
CA PRO A 151 15.17 7.04 -16.80
C PRO A 151 16.22 5.97 -17.11
N ASN A 152 17.29 5.92 -16.32
CA ASN A 152 18.44 5.04 -16.52
C ASN A 152 18.60 3.95 -15.44
N ASP A 153 17.76 3.93 -14.39
CA ASP A 153 17.93 3.03 -13.23
C ASP A 153 16.60 2.61 -12.58
N TYR A 154 15.65 2.14 -13.40
CA TYR A 154 14.29 1.81 -12.95
C TYR A 154 14.07 0.32 -12.63
N GLN A 155 15.09 -0.53 -12.80
CA GLN A 155 14.94 -1.98 -12.73
C GLN A 155 14.71 -2.48 -11.30
N GLY A 156 15.38 -1.88 -10.31
CA GLY A 156 15.19 -2.19 -8.89
C GLY A 156 13.74 -1.95 -8.46
N PHE A 157 13.23 -0.76 -8.75
CA PHE A 157 11.84 -0.38 -8.47
C PHE A 157 10.79 -1.34 -9.05
N CYS A 158 11.04 -1.91 -10.24
CA CYS A 158 10.14 -2.91 -10.83
C CYS A 158 10.03 -4.21 -10.01
N GLN A 159 11.02 -4.52 -9.17
CA GLN A 159 11.01 -5.73 -8.32
C GLN A 159 10.02 -5.63 -7.15
N LEU A 160 9.63 -4.41 -6.73
CA LEU A 160 8.62 -4.18 -5.68
C LEU A 160 7.30 -4.91 -5.96
N LYS A 161 6.85 -4.87 -7.22
CA LYS A 161 5.62 -5.54 -7.64
C LYS A 161 5.77 -7.05 -7.65
N ALA A 162 6.94 -7.57 -8.05
CA ALA A 162 7.20 -8.99 -8.05
C ALA A 162 7.12 -9.60 -6.63
N LEU A 163 7.63 -8.88 -5.62
CA LEU A 163 7.48 -9.30 -4.22
C LEU A 163 6.01 -9.37 -3.79
N THR A 164 5.22 -8.34 -4.14
CA THR A 164 3.79 -8.28 -3.80
C THR A 164 3.02 -9.45 -4.43
N GLU A 165 3.29 -9.73 -5.71
CA GLU A 165 2.72 -10.88 -6.42
C GLU A 165 3.13 -12.22 -5.78
N GLN A 166 4.39 -12.34 -5.36
CA GLN A 166 4.90 -13.54 -4.70
C GLN A 166 4.21 -13.78 -3.35
N LEU A 167 4.03 -12.74 -2.53
CA LEU A 167 3.33 -12.82 -1.24
C LEU A 167 1.89 -13.29 -1.41
N ILE A 168 1.15 -12.70 -2.35
CA ILE A 168 -0.25 -13.08 -2.62
C ILE A 168 -0.33 -14.55 -3.06
N ARG A 169 0.59 -14.99 -3.95
CA ARG A 169 0.66 -16.39 -4.39
C ARG A 169 0.94 -17.34 -3.24
N ILE A 170 1.83 -16.97 -2.31
CA ILE A 170 2.14 -17.76 -1.13
C ILE A 170 0.89 -17.92 -0.27
N ILE A 171 0.18 -16.82 0.04
CA ILE A 171 -1.04 -16.85 0.87
C ILE A 171 -2.11 -17.74 0.21
N PHE A 172 -2.36 -17.57 -1.09
CA PHE A 172 -3.35 -18.39 -1.81
C PHE A 172 -2.99 -19.87 -1.85
N LYS A 173 -1.71 -20.20 -2.07
CA LYS A 173 -1.25 -21.58 -1.99
C LYS A 173 -1.45 -22.17 -0.60
N SER A 174 -1.17 -21.40 0.46
CA SER A 174 -1.37 -21.83 1.84
C SER A 174 -2.85 -22.06 2.19
N LEU A 175 -3.76 -21.38 1.47
CA LEU A 175 -5.20 -21.60 1.56
C LEU A 175 -5.72 -22.70 0.61
N ASN A 176 -4.81 -23.41 -0.07
CA ASN A 176 -5.12 -24.47 -1.04
C ASN A 176 -6.00 -23.99 -2.21
N ILE A 177 -5.89 -22.70 -2.56
CA ILE A 177 -6.54 -22.10 -3.74
C ILE A 177 -5.68 -22.44 -4.96
N ASN A 178 -6.32 -22.96 -6.02
CA ASN A 178 -5.61 -23.43 -7.20
C ASN A 178 -4.97 -22.25 -7.96
N PRO A 179 -3.70 -22.35 -8.40
CA PRO A 179 -3.08 -21.37 -9.30
C PRO A 179 -3.92 -20.95 -10.52
N GLU A 180 -4.75 -21.86 -11.05
CA GLU A 180 -5.69 -21.58 -12.15
C GLU A 180 -6.86 -20.69 -11.71
N GLU A 181 -7.33 -20.83 -10.47
CA GLU A 181 -8.38 -19.97 -9.88
C GLU A 181 -7.88 -18.55 -9.60
N VAL A 182 -6.56 -18.37 -9.57
CA VAL A 182 -5.89 -17.06 -9.38
C VAL A 182 -5.15 -16.61 -10.64
N ALA A 183 -5.48 -17.21 -11.80
CA ALA A 183 -4.95 -16.80 -13.10
C ALA A 183 -5.25 -15.33 -13.41
N TRP A 184 -6.36 -14.80 -12.90
CA TRP A 184 -6.72 -13.38 -12.99
C TRP A 184 -5.70 -12.44 -12.34
N LEU A 185 -4.86 -12.89 -11.40
CA LEU A 185 -3.75 -12.07 -10.88
C LEU A 185 -2.71 -11.72 -11.97
N LYS A 186 -2.65 -12.52 -13.04
CA LYS A 186 -1.79 -12.27 -14.20
C LYS A 186 -2.49 -11.45 -15.28
N ASP A 187 -3.83 -11.42 -15.28
CA ASP A 187 -4.59 -10.65 -16.26
C ASP A 187 -4.57 -9.17 -15.91
N THR A 188 -3.97 -8.40 -16.81
CA THR A 188 -3.92 -6.94 -16.76
C THR A 188 -5.28 -6.25 -16.90
N GLU A 189 -6.35 -6.99 -17.19
CA GLU A 189 -7.66 -6.42 -17.57
C GLU A 189 -8.79 -6.61 -16.53
N GLY A 190 -8.59 -7.39 -15.46
CA GLY A 190 -9.68 -7.76 -14.53
C GLY A 190 -9.51 -7.31 -13.07
N LEU A 191 -8.39 -7.65 -12.44
CA LEU A 191 -8.05 -7.23 -11.08
C LEU A 191 -6.56 -6.94 -11.03
N SER A 192 -6.19 -5.66 -11.03
CA SER A 192 -4.79 -5.28 -10.91
C SER A 192 -4.39 -5.24 -9.44
N ILE A 193 -3.33 -5.97 -9.08
CA ILE A 193 -2.69 -5.82 -7.77
C ILE A 193 -2.21 -4.37 -7.66
N GLY A 194 -2.77 -3.66 -6.68
CA GLY A 194 -2.31 -2.34 -6.28
C GLY A 194 -1.16 -2.48 -5.28
N LEU A 195 -0.07 -1.74 -5.52
CA LEU A 195 0.98 -1.52 -4.53
C LEU A 195 0.89 -0.08 -4.06
N GLN A 196 0.73 0.12 -2.76
CA GLN A 196 0.76 1.44 -2.12
C GLN A 196 2.03 1.52 -1.26
N LEU A 197 2.92 2.45 -1.60
CA LEU A 197 4.08 2.81 -0.80
C LEU A 197 3.69 4.00 0.06
N ASN A 198 3.98 3.90 1.36
CA ASN A 198 3.65 4.92 2.35
C ASN A 198 4.92 5.36 3.07
N CYS A 199 5.15 6.66 3.16
CA CYS A 199 6.14 7.28 4.02
C CYS A 199 5.41 8.17 5.02
N TYR A 200 5.82 8.09 6.29
CA TYR A 200 5.25 8.85 7.40
C TYR A 200 6.32 9.77 7.98
N PRO A 201 6.42 11.02 7.49
CA PRO A 201 7.39 11.99 8.01
C PRO A 201 7.15 12.29 9.50
N PRO A 202 8.17 12.74 10.24
CA PRO A 202 7.99 13.22 11.61
C PRO A 202 6.90 14.31 11.69
N LEU A 203 6.09 14.27 12.74
CA LEU A 203 5.14 15.33 13.04
C LEU A 203 5.88 16.58 13.58
N PRO A 204 5.44 17.80 13.24
CA PRO A 204 5.98 19.05 13.78
C PRO A 204 5.63 19.28 15.26
#